data_AF-M0C571-F1
#
_entry.id   AF-M0C571-F1
#
_cell.length_a   1.000
_cell.length_b   1.000
_cell.length_c   1.000
_cell.angle_alpha   90.00
_cell.angle_beta   90.00
_cell.angle_gamma   90.00
#
_symmetry.space_group_name_H-M   'P 1'
#
loop_
_entity.id
_entity.type
_entity.pdbx_description
1 polymer ?
#
loop_
_entity_poly.entity_id
_entity_poly.type
_entity_poly.pdbx_seq_one_letter_code
_entity_poly.pdbx_strand_id
1 'polypeptide(L)'
;MSGRERTDESAGDEAIGTATDGTNDLDTETIAVAREELQRTFDYQVERLQEIDAKAIEILKANLLLIGLVVTGGSIIFQTDIHIMAFANLFTIAGGILLLVSTGLAGVTYTASNLRGGIDTDAVEVALASARADPETRAGTAQFEERLLRSYGRWIEYNARVTAVNDMFATITVLMVIASLVYVTAGIAVGAAGTSRVVSVLSFLVLSAVLAWLGAFAYYMDHLGVSEESWEGTFDGVRLSKGVTRKRGLSTLRTMRSERDEAEADEAEADGAEPEAKARTDPLD
;
A
#
# COMPACT_ATOMS: atom_id res chain seq x y z
N MET A 1 -25.87 93.53 6.35
CA MET A 1 -25.18 92.56 7.23
C MET A 1 -25.34 91.20 6.56
N SER A 2 -24.42 90.72 5.71
CA SER A 2 -23.06 90.21 5.94
C SER A 2 -22.98 89.04 6.93
N GLY A 3 -22.78 87.82 6.39
CA GLY A 3 -21.80 86.86 6.91
C GLY A 3 -22.30 85.52 7.52
N ARG A 4 -21.95 84.41 6.82
CA ARG A 4 -21.52 83.05 7.27
C ARG A 4 -22.44 82.24 8.23
N GLU A 5 -22.52 80.90 8.24
CA GLU A 5 -21.57 79.84 7.86
C GLU A 5 -22.28 78.48 7.62
N ARG A 6 -21.52 77.52 7.09
CA ARG A 6 -21.88 76.21 6.53
C ARG A 6 -21.73 75.07 7.57
N THR A 7 -22.58 74.03 7.41
CA THR A 7 -22.37 72.57 7.67
C THR A 7 -21.87 72.10 9.04
N ASP A 8 -22.61 71.15 9.64
CA ASP A 8 -22.01 69.82 9.90
C ASP A 8 -23.06 68.70 10.02
N GLU A 9 -22.73 67.60 9.34
CA GLU A 9 -23.27 66.26 9.50
C GLU A 9 -22.88 65.68 10.87
N SER A 10 -23.77 64.93 11.51
CA SER A 10 -23.35 63.67 12.14
C SER A 10 -24.58 62.79 12.33
N ALA A 11 -24.67 61.81 11.43
CA ALA A 11 -25.58 60.69 11.54
C ALA A 11 -25.25 59.89 12.81
N GLY A 12 -26.30 59.52 13.53
CA GLY A 12 -26.21 58.63 14.68
C GLY A 12 -25.59 57.30 14.26
N ASP A 13 -24.58 56.92 15.04
CA ASP A 13 -23.85 55.66 15.05
C ASP A 13 -24.81 54.49 15.33
N GLU A 14 -25.44 53.96 14.28
CA GLU A 14 -26.14 52.68 14.32
C GLU A 14 -25.11 51.54 14.24
N ALA A 15 -24.84 50.96 15.41
CA ALA A 15 -24.62 49.53 15.63
C ALA A 15 -23.96 48.76 14.47
N ILE A 16 -22.63 48.83 14.37
CA ILE A 16 -21.85 47.78 13.71
C ILE A 16 -21.86 46.57 14.66
N GLY A 17 -22.90 45.75 14.50
CA GLY A 17 -22.97 44.41 15.06
C GLY A 17 -21.75 43.60 14.64
N THR A 18 -21.01 43.14 15.64
CA THR A 18 -20.09 42.01 15.62
C THR A 18 -20.72 40.81 14.90
N ALA A 19 -20.42 40.64 13.61
CA ALA A 19 -20.83 39.50 12.79
C ALA A 19 -19.62 38.79 12.15
N THR A 20 -18.45 38.87 12.78
CA THR A 20 -17.19 38.26 12.31
C THR A 20 -16.70 37.11 13.18
N ASP A 21 -17.40 36.78 14.27
CA ASP A 21 -16.96 35.75 15.24
C ASP A 21 -17.48 34.34 14.86
N GLY A 22 -18.70 34.25 14.33
CA GLY A 22 -19.33 32.96 14.02
C GLY A 22 -18.70 32.21 12.83
N THR A 23 -18.06 32.89 11.89
CA THR A 23 -17.48 32.25 10.69
C THR A 23 -16.15 31.55 11.01
N ASN A 24 -15.31 32.14 11.87
CA ASN A 24 -14.03 31.55 12.26
C ASN A 24 -14.20 30.33 13.19
N ASP A 25 -15.22 30.34 14.04
CA ASP A 25 -15.51 29.21 14.92
C ASP A 25 -16.00 27.99 14.13
N LEU A 26 -16.86 28.18 13.12
CA LEU A 26 -17.34 27.12 12.25
C LEU A 26 -16.21 26.50 11.39
N ASP A 27 -15.27 27.32 10.91
CA ASP A 27 -14.09 26.84 10.18
C ASP A 27 -13.15 26.03 11.09
N THR A 28 -12.96 26.48 12.34
CA THR A 28 -12.12 25.79 13.33
C THR A 28 -12.72 24.45 13.76
N GLU A 29 -14.04 24.41 14.01
CA GLU A 29 -14.75 23.17 14.32
C GLU A 29 -14.71 22.19 13.15
N THR A 30 -14.89 22.67 11.91
CA THR A 30 -14.78 21.85 10.70
C THR A 30 -13.39 21.24 10.53
N ILE A 31 -12.33 22.03 10.77
CA ILE A 31 -10.94 21.55 10.72
C ILE A 31 -10.65 20.53 11.82
N ALA A 32 -11.19 20.74 13.03
CA ALA A 32 -11.03 19.82 14.14
C ALA A 32 -11.69 18.46 13.85
N VAL A 33 -12.92 18.47 13.34
CA VAL A 33 -13.65 17.25 12.92
C VAL A 33 -12.92 16.55 11.78
N ALA A 34 -12.45 17.29 10.77
CA ALA A 34 -11.68 16.73 9.66
C ALA A 34 -10.37 16.06 10.15
N ARG A 35 -9.68 16.67 11.12
CA ARG A 35 -8.47 16.08 11.72
C ARG A 35 -8.78 14.79 12.46
N GLU A 36 -9.81 14.79 13.31
CA GLU A 36 -10.21 13.60 14.07
C GLU A 36 -10.53 12.43 13.14
N GLU A 37 -11.28 12.69 12.07
CA GLU A 37 -11.67 11.64 11.13
C GLU A 37 -10.49 11.14 10.28
N LEU A 38 -9.57 12.03 9.87
CA LEU A 38 -8.33 11.63 9.19
C LEU A 38 -7.41 10.83 10.10
N GLN A 39 -7.29 11.21 11.37
CA GLN A 39 -6.52 10.46 12.36
C GLN A 39 -7.12 9.07 12.58
N ARG A 40 -8.44 8.98 12.80
CA ARG A 40 -9.15 7.69 12.93
C ARG A 40 -8.96 6.80 11.68
N THR A 41 -9.03 7.38 10.49
CA THR A 41 -8.80 6.67 9.23
C THR A 41 -7.37 6.18 9.11
N PHE A 42 -6.39 7.01 9.48
CA PHE A 42 -4.98 6.65 9.48
C PHE A 42 -4.71 5.52 10.47
N ASP A 43 -5.21 5.61 11.71
CA ASP A 43 -5.06 4.58 12.73
C ASP A 43 -5.64 3.23 12.27
N TYR A 44 -6.83 3.25 11.67
CA TYR A 44 -7.44 2.05 11.08
C TYR A 44 -6.58 1.44 9.96
N GLN A 45 -5.96 2.26 9.12
CA GLN A 45 -5.07 1.76 8.06
C GLN A 45 -3.76 1.20 8.61
N VAL A 46 -3.22 1.80 9.67
CA VAL A 46 -2.04 1.30 10.37
C VAL A 46 -2.33 -0.07 10.98
N GLU A 47 -3.42 -0.21 11.73
CA GLU A 47 -3.85 -1.47 12.31
C GLU A 47 -4.06 -2.54 11.23
N ARG A 48 -4.73 -2.18 10.13
CA ARG A 48 -4.95 -3.09 9.00
C ARG A 48 -3.65 -3.55 8.35
N LEU A 49 -2.67 -2.67 8.17
CA LEU A 49 -1.36 -3.03 7.63
C LEU A 49 -0.59 -3.96 8.57
N GLN A 50 -0.66 -3.73 9.89
CA GLN A 50 -0.07 -4.63 10.89
C GLN A 50 -0.73 -6.01 10.89
N GLU A 51 -2.05 -6.08 10.73
CA GLU A 51 -2.74 -7.36 10.56
C GLU A 51 -2.30 -8.12 9.30
N ILE A 52 -2.10 -7.40 8.19
CA ILE A 52 -1.65 -8.00 6.93
C ILE A 52 -0.23 -8.55 7.10
N ASP A 53 0.65 -7.80 7.75
CA ASP A 53 2.01 -8.24 8.05
C ASP A 53 2.01 -9.50 8.94
N ALA A 54 1.20 -9.51 9.99
CA ALA A 54 1.00 -10.66 10.87
C ALA A 54 0.50 -11.91 10.10
N LYS A 55 -0.47 -11.74 9.19
CA LYS A 55 -0.95 -12.82 8.31
C LYS A 55 0.14 -13.31 7.36
N ALA A 56 0.97 -12.41 6.82
CA ALA A 56 2.05 -12.76 5.92
C ALA A 56 3.14 -13.60 6.60
N ILE A 57 3.56 -13.24 7.82
CA ILE A 57 4.53 -14.02 8.59
C ILE A 57 3.97 -15.39 9.01
N GLU A 58 2.68 -15.49 9.32
CA GLU A 58 2.02 -16.77 9.58
C GLU A 58 2.03 -17.68 8.35
N ILE A 59 1.70 -17.14 7.17
CA ILE A 59 1.76 -17.89 5.91
C ILE A 59 3.20 -18.31 5.61
N LEU A 60 4.19 -17.43 5.80
CA LEU A 60 5.60 -17.75 5.62
C LEU A 60 6.02 -18.93 6.50
N LYS A 61 5.67 -18.90 7.80
CA LYS A 61 5.95 -20.00 8.74
C LYS A 61 5.28 -21.30 8.30
N ALA A 62 4.01 -21.24 7.87
CA ALA A 62 3.28 -22.40 7.39
C ALA A 62 3.92 -23.01 6.13
N ASN A 63 4.35 -22.17 5.18
CA ASN A 63 5.04 -22.61 3.97
C ASN A 63 6.38 -23.25 4.28
N LEU A 64 7.18 -22.66 5.17
CA LEU A 64 8.46 -23.23 5.60
C LEU A 64 8.27 -24.58 6.30
N LEU A 65 7.23 -24.71 7.13
CA LEU A 65 6.86 -25.99 7.74
C LEU A 65 6.48 -27.03 6.68
N LEU A 66 5.66 -26.64 5.70
CA LEU A 66 5.24 -27.53 4.61
C LEU A 66 6.44 -27.98 3.75
N ILE A 67 7.35 -27.06 3.41
CA ILE A 67 8.60 -27.38 2.72
C ILE A 67 9.40 -28.38 3.55
N GLY A 68 9.56 -28.13 4.85
CA GLY A 68 10.23 -29.04 5.77
C GLY A 68 9.63 -30.44 5.73
N LEU A 69 8.30 -30.55 5.80
CA LEU A 69 7.58 -31.83 5.71
C LEU A 69 7.84 -32.55 4.38
N VAL A 70 7.78 -31.82 3.26
CA VAL A 70 8.06 -32.38 1.92
C VAL A 70 9.51 -32.87 1.82
N VAL A 71 10.47 -32.09 2.31
CA VAL A 71 11.90 -32.46 2.34
C VAL A 71 12.14 -33.69 3.21
N THR A 72 11.52 -33.74 4.40
CA THR A 72 11.60 -34.91 5.30
C THR A 72 10.99 -36.15 4.65
N GLY A 73 9.80 -36.04 4.06
CA GLY A 73 9.16 -37.14 3.34
C GLY A 73 10.00 -37.63 2.16
N GLY A 74 10.58 -36.70 1.40
CA GLY A 74 11.53 -37.01 0.33
C GLY A 74 12.76 -37.76 0.84
N SER A 75 13.35 -37.33 1.96
CA SER A 75 14.53 -37.99 2.57
C SER A 75 14.26 -39.46 2.93
N ILE A 76 13.07 -39.77 3.47
CA ILE A 76 12.68 -41.15 3.79
C ILE A 76 12.57 -41.99 2.52
N ILE A 77 11.95 -41.45 1.46
CA ILE A 77 11.83 -42.13 0.16
C ILE A 77 13.22 -42.38 -0.44
N PHE A 78 14.15 -41.42 -0.32
CA PHE A 78 15.53 -41.54 -0.77
C PHE A 78 16.32 -42.67 -0.09
N GLN A 79 15.99 -42.99 1.17
CA GLN A 79 16.64 -44.05 1.94
C GLN A 79 16.05 -45.44 1.70
N THR A 80 14.91 -45.53 1.01
CA THR A 80 14.21 -46.78 0.74
C THR A 80 14.47 -47.22 -0.70
N ASP A 81 14.42 -48.53 -1.02
CA ASP A 81 14.55 -49.09 -2.39
C ASP A 81 13.38 -48.71 -3.35
N ILE A 82 12.63 -47.68 -3.01
CA ILE A 82 11.53 -47.15 -3.79
C ILE A 82 12.10 -46.37 -4.98
N HIS A 83 11.57 -46.60 -6.18
CA HIS A 83 11.97 -45.85 -7.38
C HIS A 83 11.55 -44.37 -7.28
N ILE A 84 12.45 -43.54 -6.78
CA ILE A 84 12.28 -42.08 -6.56
C ILE A 84 11.81 -41.35 -7.82
N MET A 85 12.25 -41.82 -8.99
CA MET A 85 11.88 -41.26 -10.29
C MET A 85 10.37 -41.32 -10.57
N ALA A 86 9.61 -42.19 -9.91
CA ALA A 86 8.16 -42.21 -10.02
C ALA A 86 7.49 -41.01 -9.32
N PHE A 87 8.12 -40.49 -8.26
CA PHE A 87 7.61 -39.39 -7.43
C PHE A 87 8.12 -38.02 -7.90
N ALA A 88 9.24 -37.97 -8.64
CA ALA A 88 9.72 -36.79 -9.34
C ALA A 88 8.99 -36.62 -10.68
N ASN A 89 7.72 -36.19 -10.63
CA ASN A 89 6.87 -36.01 -11.81
C ASN A 89 6.40 -34.56 -11.94
N LEU A 90 5.70 -34.26 -13.04
CA LEU A 90 5.31 -32.90 -13.39
C LEU A 90 4.46 -32.22 -12.31
N PHE A 91 3.64 -32.99 -11.58
CA PHE A 91 2.82 -32.45 -10.49
C PHE A 91 3.67 -32.06 -9.30
N THR A 92 4.56 -32.94 -8.81
CA THR A 92 5.39 -32.63 -7.63
C THR A 92 6.37 -31.49 -7.92
N ILE A 93 6.90 -31.41 -9.15
CA ILE A 93 7.74 -30.29 -9.60
C ILE A 93 6.95 -28.98 -9.61
N ALA A 94 5.77 -28.96 -10.26
CA ALA A 94 4.92 -27.77 -10.31
C ALA A 94 4.50 -27.34 -8.89
N GLY A 95 4.08 -28.29 -8.05
CA GLY A 95 3.71 -28.03 -6.66
C GLY A 95 4.87 -27.45 -5.85
N GLY A 96 6.08 -28.00 -5.99
CA GLY A 96 7.28 -27.48 -5.35
C GLY A 96 7.62 -26.05 -5.79
N ILE A 97 7.57 -25.78 -7.10
CA ILE A 97 7.79 -24.42 -7.62
C ILE A 97 6.75 -23.44 -7.08
N LEU A 98 5.46 -23.81 -7.10
CA LEU A 98 4.39 -22.95 -6.56
C LEU A 98 4.60 -22.66 -5.07
N LEU A 99 5.06 -23.65 -4.30
CA LEU A 99 5.33 -23.47 -2.87
C LEU A 99 6.48 -22.50 -2.64
N LEU A 100 7.58 -22.63 -3.40
CA LEU A 100 8.72 -21.73 -3.31
C LEU A 100 8.36 -20.30 -3.69
N VAL A 101 7.63 -20.11 -4.80
CA VAL A 101 7.16 -18.79 -5.24
C VAL A 101 6.22 -18.19 -4.19
N SER A 102 5.29 -18.97 -3.63
CA SER A 102 4.40 -18.53 -2.56
C SER A 102 5.19 -18.08 -1.32
N THR A 103 6.19 -18.85 -0.91
CA THR A 103 7.08 -18.52 0.22
C THR A 103 7.81 -17.19 -0.02
N GLY A 104 8.36 -16.99 -1.22
CA GLY A 104 9.00 -15.74 -1.60
C GLY A 104 8.03 -14.55 -1.56
N LEU A 105 6.81 -14.73 -2.09
CA LEU A 105 5.80 -13.68 -2.13
C LEU A 105 5.30 -13.30 -0.72
N ALA A 106 5.16 -14.28 0.17
CA ALA A 106 4.87 -14.04 1.59
C ALA A 106 5.99 -13.23 2.26
N GLY A 107 7.25 -13.60 2.02
CA GLY A 107 8.42 -12.87 2.52
C GLY A 107 8.48 -11.44 2.01
N VAL A 108 8.23 -11.22 0.71
CA VAL A 108 8.16 -9.87 0.13
C VAL A 108 7.04 -9.07 0.80
N THR A 109 5.85 -9.65 0.96
CA THR A 109 4.70 -8.98 1.61
C THR A 109 5.04 -8.55 3.04
N TYR A 110 5.70 -9.41 3.80
CA TYR A 110 6.20 -9.09 5.14
C TYR A 110 7.19 -7.91 5.10
N THR A 111 8.21 -7.98 4.25
CA THR A 111 9.23 -6.91 4.18
C THR A 111 8.73 -5.59 3.59
N ALA A 112 7.71 -5.65 2.72
CA ALA A 112 7.17 -4.48 2.01
C ALA A 112 6.02 -3.80 2.74
N SER A 113 5.48 -4.40 3.82
CA SER A 113 4.45 -3.81 4.67
C SER A 113 4.99 -2.70 5.59
N ASN A 114 6.02 -1.97 5.14
CA ASN A 114 6.62 -0.91 5.94
C ASN A 114 5.68 0.30 5.98
N LEU A 115 5.25 0.66 7.18
CA LEU A 115 4.36 1.77 7.42
C LEU A 115 5.12 3.09 7.23
N ARG A 116 4.56 3.98 6.40
CA ARG A 116 5.04 5.37 6.31
C ARG A 116 4.04 6.24 7.07
N GLY A 117 4.47 6.71 8.23
CA GLY A 117 3.62 7.46 9.14
C GLY A 117 4.44 8.16 10.22
N GLY A 118 3.93 9.30 10.68
CA GLY A 118 4.59 10.13 11.68
C GLY A 118 5.14 11.43 11.09
N ILE A 119 5.05 12.50 11.90
CA ILE A 119 5.66 13.78 11.58
C ILE A 119 7.11 13.71 12.05
N ASP A 120 8.03 14.10 11.18
CA ASP A 120 9.44 14.22 11.56
C ASP A 120 9.61 15.25 12.67
N THR A 121 10.43 14.93 13.68
CA THR A 121 10.71 15.77 14.84
C THR A 121 11.23 17.14 14.41
N ASP A 122 12.06 17.18 13.36
CA ASP A 122 12.61 18.40 12.78
C ASP A 122 11.51 19.27 12.12
N ALA A 123 10.53 18.64 11.49
CA ALA A 123 9.39 19.33 10.89
C ALA A 123 8.46 19.92 11.97
N VAL A 124 8.29 19.22 13.09
CA VAL A 124 7.56 19.73 14.27
C VAL A 124 8.32 20.91 14.88
N GLU A 125 9.65 20.83 15.00
CA GLU A 125 10.47 21.88 15.58
C GLU A 125 10.50 23.15 14.71
N VAL A 126 10.57 23.01 13.39
CA VAL A 126 10.46 24.13 12.43
C VAL A 126 9.06 24.75 12.47
N ALA A 127 8.00 23.95 12.58
CA ALA A 127 6.64 24.44 12.74
C ALA A 127 6.43 25.18 14.07
N LEU A 128 6.98 24.66 15.17
CA LEU A 128 6.95 25.32 16.48
C LEU A 128 7.80 26.58 16.50
N ALA A 129 8.95 26.59 15.84
CA ALA A 129 9.83 27.76 15.75
C ALA A 129 9.18 28.89 14.93
N SER A 130 8.51 28.56 13.82
CA SER A 130 7.75 29.52 13.02
C SER A 130 6.51 30.04 13.75
N ALA A 131 5.81 29.20 14.50
CA ALA A 131 4.68 29.62 15.35
C ALA A 131 5.11 30.51 16.53
N ARG A 132 6.32 30.31 17.09
CA ARG A 132 6.88 31.17 18.15
C ARG A 132 7.39 32.51 17.63
N ALA A 133 7.82 32.58 16.37
CA ALA A 133 8.34 33.81 15.76
C ALA A 133 7.24 34.84 15.49
N ASP A 134 5.97 34.40 15.36
CA ASP A 134 4.82 35.27 15.14
C ASP A 134 3.59 34.79 15.93
N PRO A 135 3.54 35.07 17.26
CA PRO A 135 2.53 34.52 18.17
C PRO A 135 1.13 35.14 18.00
N GLU A 136 1.00 36.26 17.28
CA GLU A 136 -0.28 36.97 17.11
C GLU A 136 -1.06 36.52 15.86
N THR A 137 -0.41 35.81 14.94
CA THR A 137 -1.04 35.52 13.65
C THR A 137 -1.74 34.15 13.69
N ARG A 138 -3.07 34.15 13.87
CA ARG A 138 -3.99 33.01 13.61
C ARG A 138 -3.64 32.24 12.32
N ALA A 139 -3.06 32.93 11.33
CA ALA A 139 -2.59 32.35 10.09
C ALA A 139 -1.48 31.30 10.26
N GLY A 140 -0.59 31.41 11.26
CA GLY A 140 0.46 30.43 11.50
C GLY A 140 -0.08 29.07 11.98
N THR A 141 -1.05 29.10 12.90
CA THR A 141 -1.78 27.89 13.33
C THR A 141 -2.59 27.30 12.19
N ALA A 142 -3.37 28.12 11.47
CA ALA A 142 -4.14 27.65 10.32
C ALA A 142 -3.27 27.02 9.21
N GLN A 143 -2.10 27.60 8.92
CA GLN A 143 -1.14 27.04 7.96
C GLN A 143 -0.54 25.71 8.43
N PHE A 144 -0.25 25.57 9.74
CA PHE A 144 0.22 24.29 10.29
C PHE A 144 -0.85 23.20 10.19
N GLU A 145 -2.10 23.54 10.54
CA GLU A 145 -3.23 22.62 10.47
C GLU A 145 -3.52 22.19 9.03
N GLU A 146 -3.49 23.12 8.07
CA GLU A 146 -3.63 22.79 6.65
C GLU A 146 -2.50 21.85 6.18
N ARG A 147 -1.25 22.12 6.58
CA ARG A 147 -0.10 21.25 6.27
C ARG A 147 -0.25 19.86 6.89
N LEU A 148 -0.78 19.77 8.11
CA LEU A 148 -1.05 18.52 8.80
C LEU A 148 -2.13 17.71 8.08
N LEU A 149 -3.27 18.33 7.74
CA LEU A 149 -4.35 17.70 6.99
C LEU A 149 -3.87 17.20 5.61
N ARG A 150 -3.10 18.02 4.88
CA ARG A 150 -2.50 17.62 3.60
C ARG A 150 -1.51 16.45 3.75
N SER A 151 -0.83 16.35 4.89
CA SER A 151 0.12 15.26 5.16
C SER A 151 -0.62 13.96 5.50
N TYR A 152 -1.66 14.01 6.34
CA TYR A 152 -2.56 12.88 6.56
C TYR A 152 -3.19 12.37 5.26
N GLY A 153 -3.68 13.28 4.40
CA GLY A 153 -4.22 12.92 3.10
C GLY A 153 -3.21 12.14 2.24
N ARG A 154 -1.95 12.61 2.17
CA ARG A 154 -0.87 11.91 1.43
C ARG A 154 -0.52 10.55 2.04
N TRP A 155 -0.44 10.44 3.37
CA TRP A 155 -0.17 9.16 4.04
C TRP A 155 -1.29 8.15 3.85
N ILE A 156 -2.54 8.58 3.98
CA ILE A 156 -3.72 7.76 3.72
C ILE A 156 -3.71 7.24 2.28
N GLU A 157 -3.39 8.08 1.31
CA GLU A 157 -3.35 7.65 -0.09
C GLU A 157 -2.22 6.65 -0.35
N TYR A 158 -1.05 6.88 0.22
CA TYR A 158 0.08 5.95 0.13
C TYR A 158 -0.24 4.60 0.80
N ASN A 159 -0.76 4.62 2.03
CA ASN A 159 -1.11 3.43 2.79
C ASN A 159 -2.23 2.64 2.11
N ALA A 160 -3.23 3.32 1.52
CA ALA A 160 -4.27 2.66 0.72
C ALA A 160 -3.67 1.94 -0.50
N ARG A 161 -2.68 2.54 -1.16
CA ARG A 161 -1.95 1.93 -2.29
C ARG A 161 -1.16 0.69 -1.86
N VAL A 162 -0.39 0.78 -0.77
CA VAL A 162 0.38 -0.35 -0.22
C VAL A 162 -0.56 -1.48 0.23
N THR A 163 -1.65 -1.14 0.93
CA THR A 163 -2.65 -2.11 1.38
C THR A 163 -3.27 -2.87 0.20
N ALA A 164 -3.60 -2.18 -0.89
CA ALA A 164 -4.15 -2.81 -2.10
C ALA A 164 -3.21 -3.86 -2.70
N VAL A 165 -1.91 -3.55 -2.74
CA VAL A 165 -0.88 -4.44 -3.26
C VAL A 165 -0.69 -5.64 -2.35
N ASN A 166 -0.60 -5.40 -1.04
CA ASN A 166 -0.39 -6.47 -0.07
C ASN A 166 -1.60 -7.42 0.02
N ASP A 167 -2.82 -6.90 -0.06
CA ASP A 167 -4.05 -7.72 -0.13
C ASP A 167 -4.04 -8.65 -1.36
N MET A 168 -3.59 -8.12 -2.51
CA MET A 168 -3.44 -8.91 -3.74
C MET A 168 -2.39 -10.02 -3.57
N PHE A 169 -1.21 -9.68 -3.04
CA PHE A 169 -0.15 -10.66 -2.81
C PHE A 169 -0.56 -11.71 -1.78
N ALA A 170 -1.23 -11.33 -0.70
CA ALA A 170 -1.75 -12.28 0.29
C ALA A 170 -2.69 -13.30 -0.37
N THR A 171 -3.62 -12.84 -1.21
CA THR A 171 -4.54 -13.77 -1.90
C THR A 171 -3.81 -14.68 -2.87
N ILE A 172 -2.91 -14.14 -3.71
CA ILE A 172 -2.14 -14.95 -4.68
C ILE A 172 -1.32 -15.99 -3.94
N THR A 173 -0.68 -15.59 -2.84
CA THR A 173 0.11 -16.47 -1.98
C THR A 173 -0.72 -17.63 -1.49
N VAL A 174 -1.89 -17.38 -0.90
CA VAL A 174 -2.81 -18.42 -0.39
C VAL A 174 -3.26 -19.37 -1.51
N LEU A 175 -3.65 -18.83 -2.67
CA LEU A 175 -4.05 -19.65 -3.82
C LEU A 175 -2.90 -20.55 -4.31
N MET A 176 -1.67 -20.04 -4.34
CA MET A 176 -0.49 -20.82 -4.69
C MET A 176 -0.19 -21.93 -3.69
N VAL A 177 -0.37 -21.69 -2.37
CA VAL A 177 -0.21 -22.75 -1.35
C VAL A 177 -1.21 -23.88 -1.57
N ILE A 178 -2.49 -23.52 -1.76
CA ILE A 178 -3.56 -24.50 -1.99
C ILE A 178 -3.27 -25.30 -3.27
N ALA A 179 -2.95 -24.62 -4.37
CA ALA A 179 -2.61 -25.27 -5.63
C ALA A 179 -1.37 -26.16 -5.49
N SER A 180 -0.33 -25.70 -4.77
CA SER A 180 0.85 -26.50 -4.47
C SER A 180 0.50 -27.80 -3.77
N LEU A 181 -0.32 -27.73 -2.72
CA LEU A 181 -0.70 -28.89 -1.92
C LEU A 181 -1.52 -29.90 -2.74
N VAL A 182 -2.42 -29.41 -3.60
CA VAL A 182 -3.17 -30.22 -4.55
C VAL A 182 -2.23 -30.91 -5.55
N TYR A 183 -1.27 -30.18 -6.12
CA TYR A 183 -0.27 -30.74 -7.03
C TYR A 183 0.62 -31.80 -6.36
N VAL A 184 1.16 -31.52 -5.17
CA VAL A 184 1.99 -32.48 -4.44
C VAL A 184 1.20 -33.75 -4.15
N THR A 185 -0.04 -33.62 -3.66
CA THR A 185 -0.91 -34.76 -3.37
C THR A 185 -1.21 -35.59 -4.63
N ALA A 186 -1.59 -34.92 -5.73
CA ALA A 186 -1.82 -35.58 -7.01
C ALA A 186 -0.56 -36.26 -7.55
N GLY A 187 0.60 -35.63 -7.40
CA GLY A 187 1.89 -36.18 -7.82
C GLY A 187 2.30 -37.42 -7.06
N ILE A 188 2.05 -37.47 -5.75
CA ILE A 188 2.26 -38.67 -4.93
C ILE A 188 1.33 -39.80 -5.41
N ALA A 189 0.04 -39.51 -5.63
CA ALA A 189 -0.93 -40.50 -6.09
C ALA A 189 -0.57 -41.07 -7.48
N VAL A 190 -0.20 -40.21 -8.43
CA VAL A 190 0.22 -40.61 -9.78
C VAL A 190 1.49 -41.46 -9.74
N GLY A 191 2.47 -41.07 -8.90
CA GLY A 191 3.71 -41.82 -8.70
C GLY A 191 3.46 -43.20 -8.10
N ALA A 192 2.59 -43.29 -7.08
CA ALA A 192 2.22 -44.55 -6.45
C ALA A 192 1.43 -45.49 -7.38
N ALA A 193 0.55 -44.95 -8.22
CA ALA A 193 -0.26 -45.73 -9.15
C ALA A 193 0.53 -46.26 -10.37
N GLY A 194 1.76 -45.78 -10.60
CA GLY A 194 2.56 -46.20 -11.76
C GLY A 194 1.90 -45.85 -13.10
N THR A 195 1.21 -44.71 -13.14
CA THR A 195 0.36 -44.30 -14.28
C THR A 195 1.20 -44.06 -15.54
N SER A 196 0.64 -44.41 -16.72
CA SER A 196 1.32 -44.18 -18.00
C SER A 196 1.56 -42.67 -18.24
N ARG A 197 2.65 -42.34 -18.94
CA ARG A 197 3.04 -40.92 -19.18
C ARG A 197 1.92 -40.10 -19.82
N VAL A 198 1.17 -40.67 -20.76
CA VAL A 198 0.08 -39.97 -21.46
C VAL A 198 -1.05 -39.62 -20.49
N VAL A 199 -1.46 -40.57 -19.66
CA VAL A 199 -2.54 -40.35 -18.67
C VAL A 199 -2.09 -39.34 -17.61
N SER A 200 -0.82 -39.39 -17.18
CA SER A 200 -0.26 -38.41 -16.24
C SER A 200 -0.24 -37.00 -16.81
N VAL A 201 0.19 -36.81 -18.07
CA VAL A 201 0.19 -35.49 -18.73
C VAL A 201 -1.24 -34.98 -18.93
N LEU A 202 -2.17 -35.84 -19.37
CA LEU A 202 -3.57 -35.43 -19.54
C LEU A 202 -4.20 -35.02 -18.20
N SER A 203 -3.98 -35.81 -17.15
CA SER A 203 -4.47 -35.51 -15.80
C SER A 203 -3.88 -34.20 -15.27
N PHE A 204 -2.60 -33.93 -15.57
CA PHE A 204 -1.95 -32.68 -15.20
C PHE A 204 -2.61 -31.48 -15.89
N LEU A 205 -2.88 -31.58 -17.18
CA LEU A 205 -3.54 -30.51 -17.94
C LEU A 205 -4.96 -30.24 -17.45
N VAL A 206 -5.74 -31.30 -17.18
CA VAL A 206 -7.10 -31.19 -16.62
C VAL A 206 -7.07 -30.53 -15.25
N LEU A 207 -6.20 -31.00 -14.34
CA LEU A 207 -6.08 -30.42 -13.01
C LEU A 207 -5.62 -28.96 -13.07
N SER A 208 -4.67 -28.64 -13.95
CA SER A 208 -4.20 -27.28 -14.18
C SER A 208 -5.33 -26.37 -14.66
N ALA A 209 -6.16 -26.84 -15.59
CA ALA A 209 -7.31 -26.09 -16.09
C ALA A 209 -8.35 -25.85 -14.99
N VAL A 210 -8.63 -26.83 -14.13
CA VAL A 210 -9.54 -26.69 -12.99
C VAL A 210 -9.01 -25.66 -11.98
N LEU A 211 -7.73 -25.75 -11.61
CA LEU A 211 -7.12 -24.81 -10.68
C LEU A 211 -7.05 -23.39 -11.26
N ALA A 212 -6.75 -23.25 -12.56
CA ALA A 212 -6.77 -21.97 -13.24
C ALA A 212 -8.19 -21.37 -13.28
N TRP A 213 -9.21 -22.20 -13.53
CA TRP A 213 -10.60 -21.77 -13.49
C TRP A 213 -11.02 -21.33 -12.09
N LEU A 214 -10.67 -22.09 -11.04
CA LEU A 214 -10.92 -21.69 -9.65
C LEU A 214 -10.22 -20.39 -9.27
N GLY A 215 -8.97 -20.22 -9.71
CA GLY A 215 -8.22 -18.97 -9.52
C GLY A 215 -8.87 -17.78 -10.22
N ALA A 216 -9.32 -17.97 -11.46
CA ALA A 216 -10.05 -16.95 -12.21
C ALA A 216 -11.40 -16.64 -11.57
N PHE A 217 -12.10 -17.64 -11.03
CA PHE A 217 -13.34 -17.47 -10.30
C PHE A 217 -13.13 -16.68 -9.00
N ALA A 218 -12.11 -17.01 -8.22
CA ALA A 218 -11.74 -16.25 -7.02
C ALA A 218 -11.39 -14.80 -7.37
N TYR A 219 -10.66 -14.59 -8.47
CA TYR A 219 -10.35 -13.26 -8.99
C TYR A 219 -11.61 -12.47 -9.41
N TYR A 220 -12.58 -13.14 -10.02
CA TYR A 220 -13.84 -12.54 -10.45
C TYR A 220 -14.75 -12.20 -9.26
N MET A 221 -14.86 -13.09 -8.27
CA MET A 221 -15.63 -12.86 -7.05
C MET A 221 -15.14 -11.63 -6.28
N ASP A 222 -13.82 -11.41 -6.27
CA ASP A 222 -13.20 -10.24 -5.65
C ASP A 222 -13.53 -8.92 -6.41
N HIS A 223 -13.87 -9.00 -7.70
CA HIS A 223 -14.30 -7.86 -8.51
C HIS A 223 -15.79 -7.54 -8.43
N LEU A 224 -16.61 -8.40 -7.82
CA LEU A 224 -18.05 -8.13 -7.62
C LEU A 224 -18.31 -7.12 -6.48
N GLY A 225 -17.25 -6.62 -5.84
CA GLY A 225 -17.31 -5.57 -4.84
C GLY A 225 -17.57 -4.19 -5.43
N VAL A 226 -18.87 -3.86 -5.55
CA VAL A 226 -19.47 -2.51 -5.59
C VAL A 226 -19.21 -1.73 -6.89
N SER A 227 -20.28 -1.55 -7.67
CA SER A 227 -20.39 -0.52 -8.72
C SER A 227 -20.03 0.84 -8.14
N GLU A 228 -19.26 1.64 -8.88
CA GLU A 228 -18.96 3.05 -8.56
C GLU A 228 -20.21 3.93 -8.71
N GLU A 229 -21.34 3.53 -8.12
CA GLU A 229 -22.50 4.39 -7.98
C GLU A 229 -22.20 5.34 -6.82
N SER A 230 -21.82 6.57 -7.18
CA SER A 230 -21.75 7.70 -6.27
C SER A 230 -23.12 7.89 -5.61
N TRP A 231 -23.18 7.66 -4.30
CA TRP A 231 -24.39 7.92 -3.54
C TRP A 231 -24.52 9.44 -3.37
N GLU A 232 -25.59 10.03 -3.91
CA GLU A 232 -25.91 11.45 -3.74
C GLU A 232 -25.87 11.80 -2.24
N GLY A 233 -25.02 12.76 -1.86
CA GLY A 233 -24.85 13.20 -0.47
C GLY A 233 -23.62 12.65 0.28
N THR A 234 -22.76 11.85 -0.37
CA THR A 234 -21.43 11.49 0.18
C THR A 234 -20.33 12.39 -0.38
N PHE A 235 -19.26 12.64 0.40
CA PHE A 235 -18.10 13.37 -0.11
C PHE A 235 -17.53 12.64 -1.33
N ASP A 236 -17.19 13.41 -2.38
CA ASP A 236 -16.53 12.88 -3.56
C ASP A 236 -15.20 12.23 -3.14
N GLY A 237 -15.11 10.90 -3.24
CA GLY A 237 -13.97 10.13 -2.73
C GLY A 237 -14.22 9.23 -1.50
N VAL A 238 -15.43 9.22 -0.91
CA VAL A 238 -15.79 8.21 0.12
C VAL A 238 -15.92 6.84 -0.54
N ARG A 239 -14.90 6.00 -0.36
CA ARG A 239 -14.85 4.66 -0.95
C ARG A 239 -15.26 3.62 0.08
N LEU A 240 -16.53 3.22 0.05
CA LEU A 240 -17.01 1.99 0.70
C LEU A 240 -16.57 0.76 -0.10
N SER A 241 -15.26 0.55 -0.20
CA SER A 241 -14.71 -0.62 -0.86
C SER A 241 -13.98 -1.46 0.18
N LYS A 242 -14.40 -2.74 0.29
CA LYS A 242 -13.80 -3.76 1.17
C LYS A 242 -12.35 -4.14 0.80
N GLY A 243 -11.72 -3.39 -0.09
CA GLY A 243 -10.41 -3.65 -0.65
C GLY A 243 -10.35 -2.96 -2.01
N VAL A 244 -9.37 -2.09 -2.18
CA VAL A 244 -9.06 -1.46 -3.46
C VAL A 244 -9.00 -2.54 -4.56
N THR A 245 -9.75 -2.36 -5.65
CA THR A 245 -9.82 -3.36 -6.73
C THR A 245 -8.41 -3.69 -7.26
N ARG A 246 -8.10 -4.98 -7.48
CA ARG A 246 -6.73 -5.42 -7.87
C ARG A 246 -6.18 -4.80 -9.15
N LYS A 247 -7.05 -4.37 -10.08
CA LYS A 247 -6.65 -3.56 -11.24
C LYS A 247 -5.90 -2.29 -10.81
N ARG A 248 -6.36 -1.69 -9.71
CA ARG A 248 -5.69 -0.54 -9.10
C ARG A 248 -4.41 -0.96 -8.38
N GLY A 249 -4.37 -2.12 -7.70
CA GLY A 249 -3.11 -2.66 -7.16
C GLY A 249 -2.02 -2.84 -8.23
N LEU A 250 -2.38 -3.38 -9.40
CA LEU A 250 -1.48 -3.51 -10.56
C LEU A 250 -1.09 -2.16 -11.18
N SER A 251 -2.02 -1.23 -11.34
CA SER A 251 -1.69 0.12 -11.85
C SER A 251 -0.81 0.87 -10.86
N THR A 252 -1.10 0.76 -9.57
CA THR A 252 -0.32 1.32 -8.46
C THR A 252 1.10 0.77 -8.43
N LEU A 253 1.28 -0.55 -8.57
CA LEU A 253 2.61 -1.15 -8.70
C LEU A 253 3.37 -0.58 -9.91
N ARG A 254 2.69 -0.37 -11.03
CA ARG A 254 3.30 0.21 -12.23
C ARG A 254 3.72 1.66 -12.01
N THR A 255 2.87 2.46 -11.36
CA THR A 255 3.17 3.87 -11.03
C THR A 255 4.29 3.98 -9.99
N MET A 256 4.27 3.17 -8.93
CA MET A 256 5.34 3.15 -7.93
C MET A 256 6.69 2.76 -8.53
N ARG A 257 6.69 1.87 -9.52
CA ARG A 257 7.90 1.51 -10.25
C ARG A 257 8.40 2.66 -11.12
N SER A 258 7.52 3.35 -11.86
CA SER A 258 7.94 4.48 -12.70
C SER A 258 8.44 5.67 -11.87
N GLU A 259 7.76 6.00 -10.76
CA GLU A 259 8.20 7.07 -9.86
C GLU A 259 9.59 6.80 -9.25
N ARG A 260 9.89 5.52 -8.97
CA ARG A 260 11.21 5.10 -8.50
C ARG A 260 12.26 5.19 -9.60
N ASP A 261 11.95 4.73 -10.82
CA ASP A 261 12.86 4.80 -11.96
C ASP A 261 13.18 6.27 -12.33
N GLU A 262 12.22 7.18 -12.18
CA GLU A 262 12.41 8.63 -12.36
C GLU A 262 13.29 9.24 -11.26
N ALA A 263 13.04 8.91 -9.98
CA ALA A 263 13.86 9.39 -8.87
C ALA A 263 15.32 8.89 -8.96
N GLU A 264 15.53 7.63 -9.36
CA GLU A 264 16.88 7.07 -9.57
C GLU A 264 17.59 7.73 -10.77
N ALA A 265 16.85 8.19 -11.78
CA ALA A 265 17.42 8.94 -12.91
C ALA A 265 17.81 10.37 -12.54
N ASP A 266 16.97 11.07 -11.77
CA ASP A 266 17.24 12.42 -11.28
C ASP A 266 18.44 12.44 -10.32
N GLU A 267 18.58 11.44 -9.45
CA GLU A 267 19.75 11.27 -8.58
C GLU A 267 21.03 10.99 -9.37
N ALA A 268 20.97 10.17 -10.42
CA ALA A 268 22.12 9.89 -11.28
C ALA A 268 22.55 11.10 -12.13
N GLU A 269 21.60 11.97 -12.54
CA GLU A 269 21.89 13.21 -13.26
C GLU A 269 22.46 14.29 -12.32
N ALA A 270 22.02 14.34 -11.06
CA ALA A 270 22.59 15.21 -10.03
C ALA A 270 24.02 14.84 -9.64
N ASP A 271 24.34 13.54 -9.53
CA ASP A 271 25.68 13.04 -9.18
C ASP A 271 26.66 13.10 -10.39
N GLY A 272 26.13 13.09 -11.62
CA GLY A 272 26.90 13.30 -12.85
C GLY A 272 27.23 14.77 -13.17
N ALA A 273 26.70 15.72 -12.39
CA ALA A 273 26.82 17.15 -12.62
C ALA A 273 27.78 17.87 -11.66
N GLU A 274 28.72 17.19 -11.00
CA GLU A 274 29.85 17.86 -10.36
C GLU A 274 30.83 18.39 -11.44
N PRO A 275 30.99 19.72 -11.62
CA PRO A 275 31.98 20.22 -12.55
C PRO A 275 33.36 20.08 -11.90
N GLU A 276 34.27 19.36 -12.57
CA GLU A 276 35.72 19.45 -12.40
C GLU A 276 36.19 20.89 -12.68
N ALA A 277 35.94 21.81 -11.76
CA ALA A 277 36.36 23.20 -11.83
C ALA A 277 37.37 23.50 -10.71
N LYS A 278 38.50 22.78 -10.73
CA LYS A 278 39.72 23.23 -10.05
C LYS A 278 40.99 22.64 -10.66
N ALA A 279 41.17 22.85 -11.96
CA ALA A 279 42.49 22.78 -12.58
C ALA A 279 42.79 24.11 -13.29
N ARG A 280 43.97 24.66 -12.99
CA ARG A 280 44.70 25.75 -13.66
C ARG A 280 44.22 27.19 -13.45
N THR A 281 44.98 27.87 -12.59
CA THR A 281 45.76 29.04 -13.04
C THR A 281 47.23 28.79 -12.73
N ASP A 282 48.01 28.55 -13.80
CA ASP A 282 49.47 28.69 -13.94
C ASP A 282 49.91 30.18 -13.70
N PRO A 283 51.17 30.60 -13.95
CA PRO A 283 52.48 30.17 -13.43
C PRO A 283 53.36 31.39 -12.97
N LEU A 284 54.60 31.12 -12.51
CA LEU A 284 55.77 32.03 -12.41
C LEU A 284 55.70 33.26 -11.46
N ASP A 285 56.40 33.17 -10.33
CA ASP A 285 57.76 33.73 -10.12
C ASP A 285 58.40 33.14 -8.86
#